data_AF-A0A947CUS1-F1
#
_entry.id   AF-A0A947CUS1-F1
#
_cell.length_a   1.000
_cell.length_b   1.000
_cell.length_c   1.000
_cell.angle_alpha   90.00
_cell.angle_beta   90.00
_cell.angle_gamma   90.00
#
_symmetry.space_group_name_H-M   'P 1'
#
loop_
_entity.id
_entity.type
_entity.pdbx_description
1 polymer ?
#
loop_
_entity_poly.entity_id
_entity_poly.type
_entity_poly.pdbx_seq_one_letter_code
_entity_poly.pdbx_strand_id
1 'polypeptide(L)'
;MSPRVASDNASIAAAFQRTGELLRAQGANPYRVRAYRQAAATLETMAEPVAEVLSSRGRKALVALPTIGEGLAAAIEEIISDGRYRLLERLEGETAPEDLFASIPGIGEELAERIHENLDIETLEELEIAAYDGRLDAVPGFGPERLEGVRDHLASVLDRSARRRARKRRLSQSDAGPAVEFDGEAHPLPRVHALLTVDEDYRSLADQDRLPKIAPRRFNPDGKRWLPVWHTDLDGFDLTVMYSNSASAHQLGKTLDWVVVYFEKGGQEEQCTIVTEFRGELAGRRVIRGREAECAELYERQQVQREVIDWAHRQAAQLEGDIPGQPAVRRRVQAEIERIHHFFEDWFNGDVEDQDRVFAAADTALAPGFNLVSPSGQSFPRSVLLSQIRAAHGSRQGALRIWIDDLRIHYQEHGIVICGYREWQRTGKDQARGRLSTAVFADDGDKLSWLHVHETWLPD
;
A
#
# COMPACT_ATOMS: atom_id res chain seq x y z
N MET A 1 23.59 18.97 -4.56
CA MET A 1 22.79 19.25 -5.76
C MET A 1 22.93 18.11 -6.75
N SER A 2 21.81 17.48 -7.08
CA SER A 2 21.71 16.53 -8.20
C SER A 2 21.94 17.23 -9.54
N PRO A 3 22.58 16.59 -10.52
CA PRO A 3 22.83 17.19 -11.83
C PRO A 3 21.51 17.43 -12.58
N ARG A 4 21.31 18.64 -13.13
CA ARG A 4 20.13 18.95 -13.95
C ARG A 4 20.21 18.24 -15.31
N VAL A 5 19.07 17.74 -15.76
CA VAL A 5 18.89 17.17 -17.10
C VAL A 5 18.51 18.31 -18.06
N ALA A 6 19.20 18.41 -19.20
CA ALA A 6 18.85 19.39 -20.22
C ALA A 6 17.56 18.98 -20.95
N SER A 7 16.81 19.96 -21.46
CA SER A 7 15.48 19.77 -22.05
C SER A 7 15.49 19.26 -23.51
N ASP A 8 16.67 18.96 -24.05
CA ASP A 8 16.81 18.39 -25.40
C ASP A 8 16.54 16.87 -25.41
N ASN A 9 16.13 16.36 -26.58
CA ASN A 9 15.72 14.95 -26.73
C ASN A 9 16.80 13.96 -26.30
N ALA A 10 18.08 14.24 -26.60
CA ALA A 10 19.18 13.32 -26.29
C ALA A 10 19.42 13.23 -24.79
N SER A 11 19.36 14.36 -24.09
CA SER A 11 19.46 14.42 -22.62
C SER A 11 18.30 13.68 -21.93
N ILE A 12 17.07 13.87 -22.39
CA ILE A 12 15.89 13.17 -21.84
C ILE A 12 15.97 11.66 -22.13
N ALA A 13 16.39 11.28 -23.34
CA ALA A 13 16.58 9.88 -23.69
C ALA A 13 17.65 9.20 -22.83
N ALA A 14 18.78 9.87 -22.58
CA ALA A 14 19.84 9.37 -21.71
C ALA A 14 19.33 9.18 -20.26
N ALA A 15 18.53 10.10 -19.75
CA ALA A 15 17.89 9.97 -18.43
C ALA A 15 16.94 8.76 -18.38
N PHE A 16 16.13 8.53 -19.43
CA PHE A 16 15.23 7.38 -19.52
C PHE A 16 15.97 6.05 -19.66
N GLN A 17 17.05 6.01 -20.44
CA GLN A 17 17.91 4.84 -20.55
C GLN A 17 18.51 4.48 -19.20
N ARG A 18 19.09 5.47 -18.50
CA ARG A 18 19.68 5.30 -17.16
C ARG A 18 18.65 4.79 -16.16
N THR A 19 17.45 5.33 -16.20
CA THR A 19 16.32 4.91 -15.35
C THR A 19 15.95 3.45 -15.60
N GLY A 20 15.83 3.03 -16.87
CA GLY A 20 15.56 1.64 -17.23
C GLY A 20 16.65 0.67 -16.76
N GLU A 21 17.92 1.07 -16.85
CA GLU A 21 19.05 0.27 -16.35
C GLU A 21 19.01 0.08 -14.83
N LEU A 22 18.75 1.16 -14.09
CA LEU A 22 18.64 1.12 -12.62
C LEU A 22 17.46 0.26 -12.17
N LEU A 23 16.27 0.47 -12.75
CA LEU A 23 15.08 -0.34 -12.48
C LEU A 23 15.34 -1.82 -12.72
N ARG A 24 16.03 -2.16 -13.82
CA ARG A 24 16.40 -3.56 -14.11
C ARG A 24 17.34 -4.12 -13.05
N ALA A 25 18.37 -3.37 -12.67
CA ALA A 25 19.35 -3.79 -11.67
C ALA A 25 18.71 -3.96 -10.28
N GLN A 26 17.65 -3.21 -9.99
CA GLN A 26 16.88 -3.25 -8.74
C GLN A 26 15.71 -4.24 -8.78
N GLY A 27 15.58 -5.04 -9.83
CA GLY A 27 14.55 -6.09 -9.92
C GLY A 27 13.12 -5.55 -10.10
N ALA A 28 12.97 -4.35 -10.65
CA ALA A 28 11.65 -3.77 -10.95
C ALA A 28 10.90 -4.53 -12.05
N ASN A 29 9.62 -4.18 -12.23
CA ASN A 29 8.73 -4.79 -13.21
C ASN A 29 9.34 -4.78 -14.65
N PRO A 30 9.46 -5.93 -15.33
CA PRO A 30 10.01 -6.03 -16.68
C PRO A 30 9.28 -5.19 -17.74
N TYR A 31 7.97 -4.97 -17.59
CA TYR A 31 7.19 -4.10 -18.46
C TYR A 31 7.61 -2.63 -18.31
N ARG A 32 7.80 -2.16 -17.07
CA ARG A 32 8.26 -0.80 -16.77
C ARG A 32 9.68 -0.55 -17.28
N VAL A 33 10.58 -1.51 -17.08
CA VAL A 33 11.95 -1.49 -17.66
C VAL A 33 11.91 -1.37 -19.19
N ARG A 34 11.03 -2.15 -19.85
CA ARG A 34 10.88 -2.10 -21.31
C ARG A 34 10.33 -0.76 -21.79
N ALA A 35 9.35 -0.20 -21.08
CA ALA A 35 8.74 1.08 -21.41
C ALA A 35 9.79 2.21 -21.43
N TYR A 36 10.63 2.32 -20.39
CA TYR A 36 11.72 3.31 -20.36
C TYR A 36 12.72 3.15 -21.51
N ARG A 37 13.11 1.92 -21.82
CA ARG A 37 14.03 1.65 -22.93
C ARG A 37 13.44 2.01 -24.29
N GLN A 38 12.15 1.73 -24.50
CA GLN A 38 11.46 2.08 -25.73
C GLN A 38 11.26 3.59 -25.86
N ALA A 39 10.87 4.25 -24.77
CA ALA A 39 10.72 5.70 -24.72
C ALA A 39 12.02 6.44 -25.06
N ALA A 40 13.16 5.99 -24.50
CA ALA A 40 14.47 6.53 -24.85
C ALA A 40 14.75 6.42 -26.36
N ALA A 41 14.51 5.25 -26.97
CA ALA A 41 14.71 5.04 -28.40
C ALA A 41 13.77 5.91 -29.27
N THR A 42 12.52 6.12 -28.84
CA THR A 42 11.61 7.06 -29.50
C THR A 42 12.19 8.47 -29.47
N LEU A 43 12.62 8.95 -28.29
CA LEU A 43 13.14 10.31 -28.13
C LEU A 43 14.42 10.54 -28.95
N GLU A 44 15.34 9.57 -29.01
CA GLU A 44 16.58 9.66 -29.81
C GLU A 44 16.32 9.81 -31.31
N THR A 45 15.24 9.21 -31.81
CA THR A 45 14.92 9.18 -33.25
C THR A 45 13.97 10.29 -33.67
N MET A 46 13.43 11.06 -32.73
CA MET A 46 12.55 12.19 -33.02
C MET A 46 13.32 13.34 -33.66
N ALA A 47 12.86 13.75 -34.85
CA ALA A 47 13.37 14.93 -35.54
C ALA A 47 12.86 16.26 -34.95
N GLU A 48 11.63 16.26 -34.43
CA GLU A 48 11.05 17.41 -33.73
C GLU A 48 11.50 17.41 -32.26
N PRO A 49 11.94 18.55 -31.70
CA PRO A 49 12.24 18.65 -30.27
C PRO A 49 11.01 18.33 -29.42
N VAL A 50 11.15 17.41 -28.47
CA VAL A 50 10.05 16.99 -27.58
C VAL A 50 9.55 18.16 -26.72
N ALA A 51 10.43 19.12 -26.39
CA ALA A 51 10.06 20.37 -25.75
C ALA A 51 9.08 21.22 -26.58
N GLU A 52 9.24 21.25 -27.91
CA GLU A 52 8.30 21.94 -28.80
C GLU A 52 6.97 21.20 -28.91
N VAL A 53 6.98 19.86 -28.91
CA VAL A 53 5.76 19.05 -28.84
C VAL A 53 4.93 19.43 -27.62
N LEU A 54 5.59 19.48 -26.45
CA LEU A 54 4.95 19.86 -25.19
C LEU A 54 4.44 21.30 -25.22
N SER A 55 5.27 22.27 -25.62
CA SER A 55 4.90 23.69 -25.57
C SER A 55 3.80 24.06 -26.57
N SER A 56 3.75 23.42 -27.74
CA SER A 56 2.81 23.75 -28.81
C SER A 56 1.52 22.94 -28.78
N ARG A 57 1.58 21.67 -28.36
CA ARG A 57 0.45 20.72 -28.43
C ARG A 57 0.08 20.10 -27.08
N GLY A 58 0.85 20.36 -26.02
CA GLY A 58 0.58 19.92 -24.66
C GLY A 58 0.81 18.43 -24.39
N ARG A 59 0.60 18.01 -23.14
CA ARG A 59 0.85 16.64 -22.66
C ARG A 59 0.15 15.54 -23.47
N LYS A 60 -1.06 15.79 -23.98
CA LYS A 60 -1.80 14.82 -24.81
C LYS A 60 -1.05 14.45 -26.09
N ALA A 61 -0.29 15.39 -26.66
CA ALA A 61 0.53 15.11 -27.83
C ALA A 61 1.75 14.25 -27.49
N LEU A 62 2.30 14.38 -26.27
CA LEU A 62 3.34 13.47 -25.79
C LEU A 62 2.82 12.04 -25.64
N VAL A 63 1.62 11.86 -25.07
CA VAL A 63 0.98 10.54 -24.93
C VAL A 63 0.66 9.89 -26.28
N ALA A 64 0.49 10.69 -27.33
CA ALA A 64 0.28 10.19 -28.69
C ALA A 64 1.58 9.71 -29.35
N LEU A 65 2.75 9.98 -28.77
CA LEU A 65 4.03 9.51 -29.33
C LEU A 65 4.16 7.99 -29.17
N PRO A 66 4.84 7.31 -30.13
CA PRO A 66 5.05 5.88 -30.04
C PRO A 66 5.72 5.50 -28.72
N THR A 67 5.13 4.52 -28.02
CA THR A 67 5.63 3.95 -26.75
C THR A 67 5.63 4.89 -25.54
N ILE A 68 5.12 6.12 -25.68
CA ILE A 68 5.01 7.08 -24.57
C ILE A 68 3.59 7.02 -23.99
N GLY A 69 3.46 6.45 -22.78
CA GLY A 69 2.22 6.50 -22.00
C GLY A 69 2.14 7.72 -21.08
N GLU A 70 1.06 7.84 -20.31
CA GLU A 70 0.81 8.96 -19.38
C GLU A 70 1.97 9.22 -18.40
N GLY A 71 2.52 8.17 -17.78
CA GLY A 71 3.65 8.32 -16.84
C GLY A 71 4.93 8.83 -17.50
N LEU A 72 5.24 8.34 -18.71
CA LEU A 72 6.41 8.80 -19.47
C LEU A 72 6.21 10.23 -19.99
N ALA A 73 5.00 10.60 -20.39
CA ALA A 73 4.66 11.95 -20.78
C ALA A 73 4.78 12.92 -19.60
N ALA A 74 4.35 12.51 -18.40
CA ALA A 74 4.52 13.28 -17.17
C ALA A 74 6.01 13.46 -16.82
N ALA A 75 6.82 12.40 -16.94
CA ALA A 75 8.27 12.47 -16.73
C ALA A 75 8.98 13.40 -17.73
N ILE A 76 8.58 13.38 -19.01
CA ILE A 76 9.11 14.32 -20.02
C ILE A 76 8.78 15.77 -19.62
N GLU A 77 7.54 16.03 -19.22
CA GLU A 77 7.13 17.37 -18.79
C GLU A 77 7.84 17.83 -17.53
N GLU A 78 8.05 16.94 -16.56
CA GLU A 78 8.84 17.19 -15.35
C GLU A 78 10.26 17.63 -15.71
N ILE A 79 10.94 16.86 -16.57
CA ILE A 79 12.31 17.17 -16.99
C ILE A 79 12.38 18.51 -17.71
N ILE A 80 11.44 18.81 -18.60
CA ILE A 80 11.44 20.07 -19.35
C ILE A 80 11.15 21.27 -18.45
N SER A 81 10.24 21.11 -17.48
CA SER A 81 9.78 22.21 -16.61
C SER A 81 10.79 22.51 -15.51
N ASP A 82 11.27 21.46 -14.83
CA ASP A 82 12.06 21.58 -13.61
C ASP A 82 13.57 21.37 -13.87
N GLY A 83 13.94 20.77 -15.00
CA GLY A 83 15.30 20.30 -15.28
C GLY A 83 15.74 19.14 -14.37
N ARG A 84 14.79 18.53 -13.65
CA ARG A 84 15.00 17.44 -12.68
C ARG A 84 14.17 16.24 -13.04
N TYR A 85 14.57 15.07 -12.54
CA TYR A 85 13.79 13.85 -12.71
C TYR A 85 13.76 13.05 -11.41
N ARG A 86 12.68 13.20 -10.63
CA ARG A 86 12.60 12.67 -9.26
C ARG A 86 12.76 11.15 -9.19
N LEU A 87 12.20 10.40 -10.15
CA LEU A 87 12.38 8.95 -10.20
C LEU A 87 13.86 8.57 -10.35
N LEU A 88 14.60 9.22 -11.25
CA LEU A 88 16.01 8.92 -11.46
C LEU A 88 16.83 9.26 -10.21
N GLU A 89 16.61 10.44 -9.63
CA GLU A 89 17.27 10.85 -8.39
C GLU A 89 17.00 9.83 -7.26
N ARG A 90 15.76 9.34 -7.13
CA ARG A 90 15.40 8.28 -6.17
C ARG A 90 16.16 7.00 -6.41
N LEU A 91 16.19 6.52 -7.65
CA LEU A 91 16.88 5.27 -8.00
C LEU A 91 18.39 5.35 -7.74
N GLU A 92 18.96 6.55 -7.72
CA GLU A 92 20.35 6.82 -7.37
C GLU A 92 20.56 7.13 -5.86
N GLY A 93 19.48 7.13 -5.07
CA GLY A 93 19.50 7.43 -3.64
C GLY A 93 19.86 8.89 -3.34
N GLU A 94 19.42 9.81 -4.20
CA GLU A 94 19.64 11.26 -4.09
C GLU A 94 18.46 12.02 -3.48
N THR A 95 17.25 11.46 -3.46
CA THR A 95 16.04 12.16 -3.01
C THR A 95 16.11 12.56 -1.54
N ALA A 96 15.76 13.82 -1.28
CA ALA A 96 15.70 14.45 0.02
C ALA A 96 14.25 14.91 0.31
N PRO A 97 13.72 14.82 1.53
CA PRO A 97 12.44 15.46 1.89
C PRO A 97 12.35 16.95 1.49
N GLU A 98 13.49 17.64 1.46
CA GLU A 98 13.67 19.01 1.03
C GLU A 98 13.29 19.23 -0.46
N ASP A 99 13.47 18.21 -1.30
CA ASP A 99 13.07 18.26 -2.72
C ASP A 99 11.55 18.33 -2.88
N LEU A 100 10.82 17.73 -1.94
CA LEU A 100 9.36 17.79 -1.86
C LEU A 100 8.91 19.20 -1.46
N PHE A 101 9.55 19.81 -0.46
CA PHE A 101 9.18 21.16 -0.01
C PHE A 101 9.55 22.22 -1.03
N ALA A 102 10.70 22.05 -1.71
CA ALA A 102 11.13 22.95 -2.77
C ALA A 102 10.19 22.97 -4.00
N SER A 103 9.28 21.99 -4.12
CA SER A 103 8.24 21.99 -5.15
C SER A 103 7.06 22.94 -4.83
N ILE A 104 6.98 23.46 -3.60
CA ILE A 104 5.92 24.37 -3.16
C ILE A 104 6.28 25.80 -3.60
N PRO A 105 5.41 26.50 -4.36
CA PRO A 105 5.57 27.91 -4.67
C PRO A 105 5.81 28.75 -3.42
N GLY A 106 6.93 29.45 -3.36
CA GLY A 106 7.33 30.27 -2.22
C GLY A 106 8.32 29.58 -1.26
N ILE A 107 8.56 28.28 -1.41
CA ILE A 107 9.62 27.53 -0.73
C ILE A 107 10.67 27.14 -1.78
N GLY A 108 11.80 27.86 -1.78
CA GLY A 108 12.96 27.47 -2.58
C GLY A 108 13.85 26.47 -1.83
N GLU A 109 14.87 25.95 -2.51
CA GLU A 109 15.85 24.97 -1.99
C GLU A 109 16.42 25.38 -0.61
N GLU A 110 16.89 26.62 -0.46
CA GLU A 110 17.45 27.09 0.82
C GLU A 110 16.42 27.18 1.97
N LEU A 111 15.14 27.33 1.63
CA LEU A 111 14.08 27.42 2.63
C LEU A 111 13.58 26.02 2.98
N ALA A 112 13.52 25.11 2.01
CA ALA A 112 13.27 23.69 2.24
C ALA A 112 14.32 23.06 3.17
N GLU A 113 15.60 23.34 2.93
CA GLU A 113 16.69 22.93 3.82
C GLU A 113 16.50 23.49 5.23
N ARG A 114 16.21 24.80 5.36
CA ARG A 114 15.97 25.43 6.66
C ARG A 114 14.77 24.86 7.41
N ILE A 115 13.68 24.57 6.71
CA ILE A 115 12.50 23.93 7.32
C ILE A 115 12.90 22.59 7.90
N HIS A 116 13.65 21.79 7.13
CA HIS A 116 14.11 20.48 7.58
C HIS A 116 15.08 20.61 8.77
N GLU A 117 16.08 21.49 8.69
CA GLU A 117 17.05 21.74 9.77
C GLU A 117 16.41 22.22 11.08
N ASN A 118 15.37 23.07 11.00
CA ASN A 118 14.78 23.69 12.18
C ASN A 118 13.61 22.89 12.76
N LEU A 119 12.85 22.18 11.92
CA LEU A 119 11.59 21.57 12.32
C LEU A 119 11.55 20.04 12.19
N ASP A 120 12.56 19.44 11.58
CA ASP A 120 12.64 17.98 11.34
C ASP A 120 11.41 17.42 10.61
N ILE A 121 10.89 18.20 9.67
CA ILE A 121 9.73 17.85 8.86
C ILE A 121 10.23 17.10 7.63
N GLU A 122 9.57 15.99 7.30
CA GLU A 122 9.90 15.15 6.16
C GLU A 122 8.75 14.96 5.15
N THR A 123 7.53 15.40 5.46
CA THR A 123 6.37 15.26 4.55
C THR A 123 5.58 16.56 4.36
N LEU A 124 4.77 16.63 3.28
CA LEU A 124 3.92 17.80 3.00
C LEU A 124 2.84 17.99 4.07
N GLU A 125 2.38 16.91 4.69
CA GLU A 125 1.39 16.90 5.75
C GLU A 125 1.99 17.43 7.05
N GLU A 126 3.21 17.01 7.41
CA GLU A 126 3.93 17.60 8.54
C GLU A 126 4.20 19.09 8.31
N LEU A 127 4.47 19.46 7.05
CA LEU A 127 4.67 20.85 6.66
C LEU A 127 3.37 21.64 6.79
N GLU A 128 2.23 21.06 6.40
CA GLU A 128 0.90 21.65 6.58
C GLU A 128 0.59 21.84 8.07
N ILE A 129 0.79 20.82 8.89
CA ILE A 129 0.58 20.89 10.33
C ILE A 129 1.48 21.97 10.94
N ALA A 130 2.76 22.00 10.58
CA ALA A 130 3.70 23.01 11.05
C ALA A 130 3.33 24.42 10.59
N ALA A 131 2.77 24.54 9.38
CA ALA A 131 2.24 25.79 8.88
C ALA A 131 1.03 26.24 9.70
N TYR A 132 0.15 25.35 10.17
CA TYR A 132 -1.05 25.71 10.94
C TYR A 132 -0.84 25.84 12.45
N ASP A 133 0.07 25.06 13.05
CA ASP A 133 0.36 25.05 14.49
C ASP A 133 1.39 26.14 14.91
N GLY A 134 1.93 26.86 13.91
CA GLY A 134 2.82 28.00 14.11
C GLY A 134 4.30 27.61 14.22
N ARG A 135 4.67 26.33 14.10
CA ARG A 135 6.08 25.92 14.06
C ARG A 135 6.82 26.52 12.86
N LEU A 136 6.15 26.65 11.71
CA LEU A 136 6.75 27.27 10.51
C LEU A 136 7.05 28.76 10.70
N ASP A 137 6.33 29.45 11.60
CA ASP A 137 6.54 30.87 11.91
C ASP A 137 7.90 31.12 12.57
N ALA A 138 8.45 30.09 13.23
CA ALA A 138 9.73 30.16 13.90
C ALA A 138 10.92 29.97 12.94
N VAL A 139 10.69 29.57 11.68
CA VAL A 139 11.76 29.31 10.70
C VAL A 139 12.20 30.61 10.02
N PRO A 140 13.48 31.02 10.13
CA PRO A 140 13.99 32.24 9.51
C PRO A 140 13.80 32.25 7.98
N GLY A 141 13.01 33.20 7.48
CA GLY A 141 12.66 33.28 6.06
C GLY A 141 11.17 33.11 5.78
N PHE A 142 10.37 32.74 6.79
CA PHE A 142 8.91 32.77 6.71
C PHE A 142 8.35 34.10 7.21
N GLY A 143 7.75 34.87 6.28
CA GLY A 143 6.93 36.03 6.59
C GLY A 143 5.44 35.69 6.44
N PRO A 144 4.52 36.51 6.98
CA PRO A 144 3.08 36.21 6.99
C PRO A 144 2.51 35.94 5.60
N GLU A 145 2.91 36.70 4.58
CA GLU A 145 2.46 36.50 3.19
C GLU A 145 2.96 35.19 2.58
N ARG A 146 4.21 34.79 2.87
CA ARG A 146 4.79 33.55 2.36
C ARG A 146 4.15 32.34 3.05
N LEU A 147 3.91 32.45 4.35
CA LEU A 147 3.22 31.41 5.11
C LEU A 147 1.79 31.23 4.62
N GLU A 148 1.07 32.33 4.35
CA GLU A 148 -0.27 32.28 3.77
C GLU A 148 -0.24 31.62 2.39
N GLY A 149 0.72 31.97 1.53
CA GLY A 149 0.91 31.31 0.23
C GLY A 149 1.24 29.81 0.34
N VAL A 150 2.05 29.41 1.34
CA VAL A 150 2.36 28.00 1.62
C VAL A 150 1.14 27.28 2.17
N ARG A 151 0.39 27.87 3.11
CA ARG A 151 -0.88 27.32 3.61
C ARG A 151 -1.90 27.19 2.49
N ASP A 152 -2.03 28.18 1.60
CA ASP A 152 -2.96 28.15 0.48
C ASP A 152 -2.55 27.12 -0.57
N HIS A 153 -1.26 26.94 -0.81
CA HIS A 153 -0.76 25.92 -1.72
C HIS A 153 -0.89 24.52 -1.13
N LEU A 154 -0.47 24.32 0.12
CA LEU A 154 -0.62 23.06 0.84
C LEU A 154 -2.10 22.72 0.99
N ALA A 155 -2.95 23.69 1.33
CA ALA A 155 -4.39 23.55 1.23
C ALA A 155 -4.73 23.17 -0.21
N SER A 156 -4.43 23.91 -1.28
CA SER A 156 -4.79 23.48 -2.66
C SER A 156 -4.32 22.07 -3.07
N VAL A 157 -3.12 21.65 -2.65
CA VAL A 157 -2.53 20.34 -2.92
C VAL A 157 -3.20 19.24 -2.08
N LEU A 158 -3.37 19.47 -0.78
CA LEU A 158 -3.95 18.54 0.19
C LEU A 158 -5.49 18.63 0.26
N ASP A 159 -6.11 19.69 -0.26
CA ASP A 159 -7.54 20.03 -0.37
C ASP A 159 -8.09 19.60 -1.74
N ARG A 160 -7.26 19.24 -2.73
CA ARG A 160 -7.72 18.31 -3.79
C ARG A 160 -8.01 16.93 -3.20
N SER A 161 -7.21 16.51 -2.24
CA SER A 161 -7.44 15.31 -1.45
C SER A 161 -8.55 15.56 -0.40
N ALA A 162 -8.61 16.73 0.24
CA ALA A 162 -9.58 17.06 1.29
C ALA A 162 -10.98 17.46 0.78
N ARG A 163 -11.13 18.14 -0.36
CA ARG A 163 -12.45 18.37 -1.01
C ARG A 163 -13.01 17.08 -1.61
N ARG A 164 -12.17 16.16 -2.10
CA ARG A 164 -12.61 14.82 -2.50
C ARG A 164 -13.09 14.02 -1.27
N ARG A 165 -12.37 14.13 -0.14
CA ARG A 165 -12.78 13.58 1.18
C ARG A 165 -14.06 14.23 1.75
N ALA A 166 -14.19 15.55 1.69
CA ALA A 166 -15.31 16.31 2.24
C ALA A 166 -16.58 16.23 1.40
N ARG A 167 -16.45 16.12 0.07
CA ARG A 167 -17.58 15.86 -0.84
C ARG A 167 -18.15 14.46 -0.59
N LYS A 168 -17.29 13.45 -0.35
CA LYS A 168 -17.72 12.10 0.05
C LYS A 168 -18.38 12.10 1.44
N ARG A 169 -17.78 12.79 2.42
CA ARG A 169 -18.31 12.91 3.79
C ARG A 169 -19.64 13.66 3.89
N ARG A 170 -19.89 14.65 3.02
CA ARG A 170 -21.21 15.32 2.93
C ARG A 170 -22.26 14.48 2.23
N LEU A 171 -21.87 13.63 1.29
CA LEU A 171 -22.77 12.67 0.63
C LEU A 171 -23.09 11.45 1.53
N SER A 172 -22.21 11.12 2.49
CA SER A 172 -22.38 10.00 3.42
C SER A 172 -23.01 10.36 4.77
N GLN A 173 -23.36 11.64 5.01
CA GLN A 173 -23.94 12.11 6.28
C GLN A 173 -25.40 12.57 6.18
N SER A 174 -26.00 12.60 4.99
CA SER A 174 -27.37 13.10 4.81
C SER A 174 -28.43 12.04 4.49
N ASP A 175 -28.14 10.74 4.58
CA ASP A 175 -29.18 9.71 4.70
C ASP A 175 -28.63 8.47 5.41
N ALA A 176 -29.47 7.86 6.26
CA ALA A 176 -29.13 6.83 7.22
C ALA A 176 -28.76 5.46 6.58
N GLY A 177 -27.71 4.82 7.11
CA GLY A 177 -27.33 3.41 6.87
C GLY A 177 -25.82 3.23 6.64
N PRO A 178 -25.17 2.13 7.09
CA PRO A 178 -23.75 1.93 6.86
C PRO A 178 -23.54 1.61 5.38
N ALA A 179 -23.09 2.61 4.62
CA ALA A 179 -22.72 2.43 3.23
C ALA A 179 -21.49 1.51 3.15
N VAL A 180 -21.72 0.25 2.82
CA VAL A 180 -20.71 -0.58 2.16
C VAL A 180 -20.44 0.12 0.82
N GLU A 181 -19.34 0.85 0.71
CA GLU A 181 -18.89 1.42 -0.55
C GLU A 181 -18.39 0.29 -1.47
N PHE A 182 -19.35 -0.36 -2.15
CA PHE A 182 -19.12 -1.03 -3.42
C PHE A 182 -19.15 0.05 -4.50
N ASP A 183 -17.97 0.49 -4.92
CA ASP A 183 -17.77 0.88 -6.30
C ASP A 183 -16.28 0.77 -6.62
N GLY A 184 -15.96 0.24 -7.79
CA GLY A 184 -14.61 0.17 -8.36
C GLY A 184 -14.00 1.53 -8.69
N GLU A 185 -14.31 2.57 -7.91
CA GLU A 185 -13.61 3.85 -7.98
C GLU A 185 -12.25 3.72 -7.30
N ALA A 186 -11.19 3.90 -8.08
CA ALA A 186 -9.82 3.94 -7.60
C ALA A 186 -9.69 4.91 -6.42
N HIS A 187 -9.33 4.39 -5.25
CA HIS A 187 -8.95 5.20 -4.11
C HIS A 187 -7.78 6.10 -4.55
N PRO A 188 -7.81 7.42 -4.26
CA PRO A 188 -6.77 8.34 -4.74
C PRO A 188 -5.40 8.00 -4.18
N LEU A 189 -5.35 7.40 -2.99
CA LEU A 189 -4.15 6.97 -2.28
C LEU A 189 -4.31 5.53 -1.81
N PRO A 190 -3.20 4.78 -1.66
CA PRO A 190 -3.21 3.46 -1.02
C PRO A 190 -3.81 3.52 0.40
N ARG A 191 -4.51 2.46 0.81
CA ARG A 191 -5.13 2.38 2.15
C ARG A 191 -4.05 2.23 3.24
N VAL A 192 -4.27 2.79 4.44
CA VAL A 192 -3.29 2.70 5.56
C VAL A 192 -2.86 1.26 5.84
N HIS A 193 -3.81 0.34 5.97
CA HIS A 193 -3.50 -1.06 6.24
C HIS A 193 -2.60 -1.70 5.17
N ALA A 194 -2.81 -1.33 3.91
CA ALA A 194 -2.04 -1.84 2.79
C ALA A 194 -0.59 -1.31 2.81
N LEU A 195 -0.40 -0.03 3.14
CA LEU A 195 0.93 0.57 3.30
C LEU A 195 1.67 0.03 4.52
N LEU A 196 0.99 -0.18 5.65
CA LEU A 196 1.61 -0.80 6.84
C LEU A 196 1.98 -2.27 6.61
N THR A 197 1.25 -2.97 5.73
CA THR A 197 1.64 -4.31 5.27
C THR A 197 2.94 -4.23 4.45
N VAL A 198 3.01 -3.31 3.49
CA VAL A 198 4.22 -3.10 2.69
C VAL A 198 5.43 -2.76 3.57
N ASP A 199 5.24 -1.94 4.61
CA ASP A 199 6.27 -1.67 5.62
C ASP A 199 6.78 -2.95 6.30
N GLU A 200 5.87 -3.80 6.77
CA GLU A 200 6.22 -5.05 7.44
C GLU A 200 6.98 -6.00 6.51
N ASP A 201 6.48 -6.21 5.29
CA ASP A 201 7.10 -7.07 4.29
C ASP A 201 8.48 -6.55 3.89
N TYR A 202 8.60 -5.24 3.63
CA TYR A 202 9.87 -4.60 3.28
C TYR A 202 10.92 -4.80 4.37
N ARG A 203 10.57 -4.51 5.63
CA ARG A 203 11.51 -4.67 6.76
C ARG A 203 11.92 -6.12 6.94
N SER A 204 10.97 -7.06 6.83
CA SER A 204 11.24 -8.49 6.90
C SER A 204 12.19 -8.96 5.79
N LEU A 205 11.99 -8.51 4.54
CA LEU A 205 12.87 -8.83 3.41
C LEU A 205 14.25 -8.18 3.54
N ALA A 206 14.32 -6.95 4.07
CA ALA A 206 15.56 -6.24 4.33
C ALA A 206 16.39 -6.94 5.41
N ASP A 207 15.77 -7.33 6.53
CA ASP A 207 16.40 -8.04 7.64
C ASP A 207 16.96 -9.41 7.21
N GLN A 208 16.30 -10.06 6.25
CA GLN A 208 16.74 -11.33 5.65
C GLN A 208 17.80 -11.17 4.55
N ASP A 209 18.23 -9.94 4.25
CA ASP A 209 19.16 -9.61 3.15
C ASP A 209 18.70 -10.08 1.77
N ARG A 210 17.39 -10.06 1.53
CA ARG A 210 16.77 -10.55 0.27
C ARG A 210 16.51 -9.47 -0.77
N LEU A 211 16.79 -8.22 -0.44
CA LEU A 211 16.53 -7.06 -1.30
C LEU A 211 17.81 -6.59 -2.01
N PRO A 212 17.71 -6.12 -3.27
CA PRO A 212 18.83 -5.46 -3.93
C PRO A 212 19.20 -4.18 -3.17
N LYS A 213 20.51 -3.97 -2.99
CA LYS A 213 21.04 -2.78 -2.32
C LYS A 213 21.59 -1.77 -3.32
N ILE A 214 21.33 -0.50 -3.10
CA ILE A 214 21.96 0.60 -3.84
C ILE A 214 23.08 1.22 -3.01
N ALA A 215 24.02 1.88 -3.68
CA ALA A 215 24.96 2.77 -3.05
C ALA A 215 24.37 4.18 -3.16
N PRO A 216 23.68 4.69 -2.12
CA PRO A 216 23.12 6.03 -2.20
C PRO A 216 24.26 7.03 -2.36
N ARG A 217 24.03 8.11 -3.12
CA ARG A 217 25.05 9.15 -3.30
C ARG A 217 25.18 10.07 -2.09
N ARG A 218 24.08 10.32 -1.38
CA ARG A 218 24.06 11.11 -0.13
C ARG A 218 24.40 10.23 1.08
N PHE A 219 25.07 10.83 2.06
CA PHE A 219 25.43 10.19 3.34
C PHE A 219 26.13 8.83 3.18
N ASN A 220 26.98 8.71 2.16
CA ASN A 220 27.73 7.48 1.84
C ASN A 220 29.13 7.79 1.29
N PRO A 221 30.04 8.34 2.12
CA PRO A 221 31.37 8.75 1.67
C PRO A 221 32.20 7.59 1.10
N ASP A 222 31.94 6.37 1.56
CA ASP A 222 32.64 5.15 1.13
C ASP A 222 32.06 4.55 -0.17
N GLY A 223 30.94 5.07 -0.68
CA GLY A 223 30.26 4.52 -1.87
C GLY A 223 29.76 3.08 -1.69
N LYS A 224 29.49 2.65 -0.45
CA LYS A 224 29.07 1.26 -0.16
C LYS A 224 27.63 1.04 -0.59
N ARG A 225 27.33 -0.17 -1.09
CA ARG A 225 25.96 -0.60 -1.37
C ARG A 225 25.33 -1.13 -0.10
N TRP A 226 24.58 -0.27 0.61
CA TRP A 226 24.01 -0.62 1.91
C TRP A 226 22.49 -0.43 1.99
N LEU A 227 21.89 0.42 1.14
CA LEU A 227 20.48 0.77 1.23
C LEU A 227 19.61 -0.23 0.44
N PRO A 228 18.81 -1.09 1.09
CA PRO A 228 17.90 -1.98 0.38
C PRO A 228 16.77 -1.18 -0.31
N VAL A 229 16.40 -1.63 -1.50
CA VAL A 229 15.30 -1.05 -2.29
C VAL A 229 14.39 -2.19 -2.73
N TRP A 230 13.08 -1.97 -2.62
CA TRP A 230 12.08 -2.93 -3.06
C TRP A 230 11.07 -2.26 -4.00
N HIS A 231 10.85 -2.86 -5.17
CA HIS A 231 9.79 -2.45 -6.09
C HIS A 231 8.66 -3.49 -6.03
N THR A 232 7.43 -3.03 -5.87
CA THR A 232 6.24 -3.89 -5.81
C THR A 232 5.02 -3.18 -6.40
N ASP A 233 3.93 -3.91 -6.63
CA ASP A 233 2.63 -3.35 -6.98
C ASP A 233 1.68 -3.47 -5.78
N LEU A 234 0.83 -2.47 -5.60
CA LEU A 234 -0.22 -2.47 -4.58
C LEU A 234 -1.47 -1.76 -5.11
N ASP A 235 -2.59 -2.48 -5.28
CA ASP A 235 -3.86 -1.89 -5.75
C ASP A 235 -3.73 -1.06 -7.07
N GLY A 236 -2.84 -1.50 -7.96
CA GLY A 236 -2.51 -0.82 -9.21
C GLY A 236 -1.66 0.44 -9.03
N PHE A 237 -0.99 0.59 -7.88
CA PHE A 237 0.08 1.56 -7.67
C PHE A 237 1.44 0.86 -7.83
N ASP A 238 2.32 1.47 -8.61
CA ASP A 238 3.72 1.05 -8.68
C ASP A 238 4.48 1.65 -7.49
N LEU A 239 5.00 0.79 -6.60
CA LEU A 239 5.68 1.21 -5.38
C LEU A 239 7.21 1.11 -5.51
N THR A 240 7.90 2.06 -4.87
CA THR A 240 9.31 1.95 -4.52
C THR A 240 9.46 2.18 -3.03
N VAL A 241 10.03 1.21 -2.33
CA VAL A 241 10.15 1.19 -0.87
C VAL A 241 11.62 1.12 -0.49
N MET A 242 12.05 1.99 0.42
CA MET A 242 13.42 2.01 0.93
C MET A 242 13.47 2.63 2.32
N TYR A 243 14.56 2.43 3.05
CA TYR A 243 14.77 3.16 4.29
C TYR A 243 15.12 4.62 4.00
N SER A 244 14.73 5.51 4.92
CA SER A 244 15.11 6.93 4.83
C SER A 244 16.63 7.07 4.91
N ASN A 245 17.18 7.81 3.96
CA ASN A 245 18.57 8.23 3.91
C ASN A 245 18.69 9.75 4.10
N SER A 246 17.77 10.36 4.86
CA SER A 246 17.80 11.79 5.22
C SER A 246 18.84 12.08 6.30
N ALA A 247 19.26 13.35 6.43
CA ALA A 247 20.17 13.78 7.49
C ALA A 247 19.60 13.42 8.89
N SER A 248 18.31 13.66 9.10
CA SER A 248 17.60 13.37 10.34
C SER A 248 17.55 11.89 10.67
N ALA A 249 17.27 11.03 9.69
CA ALA A 249 17.32 9.59 9.90
C ALA A 249 18.70 9.14 10.39
N HIS A 250 19.80 9.72 9.87
CA HIS A 250 21.15 9.46 10.36
C HIS A 250 21.39 10.01 11.77
N GLN A 251 21.02 11.26 12.03
CA GLN A 251 21.22 11.91 13.34
C GLN A 251 20.46 11.20 14.47
N LEU A 252 19.25 10.73 14.18
CA LEU A 252 18.38 10.06 15.15
C LEU A 252 18.61 8.53 15.21
N GLY A 253 19.52 7.99 14.40
CA GLY A 253 19.75 6.54 14.31
C GLY A 253 18.53 5.76 13.80
N LYS A 254 17.74 6.36 12.91
CA LYS A 254 16.48 5.85 12.34
C LYS A 254 16.60 5.37 10.89
N THR A 255 17.81 5.25 10.36
CA THR A 255 18.11 4.75 9.00
C THR A 255 17.70 3.31 8.73
N LEU A 256 17.26 2.56 9.74
CA LEU A 256 16.68 1.22 9.62
C LEU A 256 15.26 1.13 10.22
N ASP A 257 14.68 2.28 10.59
CA ASP A 257 13.34 2.38 11.18
C ASP A 257 12.38 3.13 10.25
N TRP A 258 12.81 4.26 9.70
CA TRP A 258 11.96 5.09 8.85
C TRP A 258 11.94 4.52 7.44
N VAL A 259 10.76 4.15 6.97
CA VAL A 259 10.53 3.55 5.65
C VAL A 259 9.82 4.56 4.78
N VAL A 260 10.42 4.94 3.66
CA VAL A 260 9.82 5.81 2.66
C VAL A 260 9.17 4.95 1.60
N VAL A 261 7.88 5.17 1.37
CA VAL A 261 7.10 4.50 0.34
C VAL A 261 6.71 5.53 -0.70
N TYR A 262 7.27 5.41 -1.89
CA TYR A 262 6.83 6.13 -3.06
C TYR A 262 5.82 5.29 -3.81
N PHE A 263 4.73 5.88 -4.28
CA PHE A 263 3.70 5.19 -5.04
C PHE A 263 3.25 6.06 -6.24
N GLU A 264 3.17 5.43 -7.41
CA GLU A 264 2.79 6.08 -8.66
C GLU A 264 1.53 5.43 -9.24
N LYS A 265 0.58 6.24 -9.70
CA LYS A 265 -0.58 5.77 -10.47
C LYS A 265 -0.98 6.79 -11.54
N GLY A 266 -0.98 6.36 -12.80
CA GLY A 266 -1.39 7.22 -13.92
C GLY A 266 -0.51 8.45 -14.13
N GLY A 267 0.79 8.37 -13.82
CA GLY A 267 1.73 9.49 -13.92
C GLY A 267 1.62 10.53 -12.81
N GLN A 268 0.82 10.26 -11.77
CA GLN A 268 0.86 10.99 -10.50
C GLN A 268 1.69 10.19 -9.51
N GLU A 269 2.73 10.81 -8.98
CA GLU A 269 3.61 10.24 -7.97
C GLU A 269 3.40 10.96 -6.64
N GLU A 270 3.27 10.17 -5.58
CA GLU A 270 3.20 10.64 -4.21
C GLU A 270 4.10 9.77 -3.32
N GLN A 271 4.34 10.21 -2.09
CA GLN A 271 5.14 9.47 -1.13
C GLN A 271 4.56 9.57 0.28
N CYS A 272 4.91 8.62 1.14
CA CYS A 272 4.72 8.74 2.58
C CYS A 272 5.88 8.12 3.35
N THR A 273 6.06 8.55 4.60
CA THR A 273 7.05 7.98 5.52
C THR A 273 6.34 7.20 6.62
N ILE A 274 6.77 5.97 6.84
CA ILE A 274 6.28 5.06 7.87
C ILE A 274 7.35 4.95 8.95
N VAL A 275 6.97 5.20 10.19
CA VAL A 275 7.89 5.28 11.32
C VAL A 275 7.39 4.49 12.51
N THR A 276 8.27 4.20 13.46
CA THR A 276 7.84 3.75 14.78
C THR A 276 7.52 4.96 15.63
N GLU A 277 6.25 5.10 16.02
CA GLU A 277 5.81 6.21 16.85
C GLU A 277 6.43 6.11 18.25
N PHE A 278 6.95 7.22 18.78
CA PHE A 278 7.70 7.23 20.03
C PHE A 278 6.85 7.75 21.20
N ARG A 279 5.76 8.46 20.94
CA ARG A 279 4.94 9.12 21.97
C ARG A 279 3.44 8.92 21.74
N GLY A 280 2.66 9.15 22.79
CA GLY A 280 1.19 9.07 22.72
C GLY A 280 0.66 7.64 22.72
N GLU A 281 -0.62 7.48 22.41
CA GLU A 281 -1.35 6.20 22.45
C GLU A 281 -0.84 5.17 21.43
N LEU A 282 -0.20 5.66 20.36
CA LEU A 282 0.39 4.82 19.33
C LEU A 282 1.87 4.51 19.58
N ALA A 283 2.43 4.85 20.75
CA ALA A 283 3.83 4.59 21.05
C ALA A 283 4.18 3.09 20.83
N GLY A 284 5.26 2.86 20.08
CA GLY A 284 5.73 1.54 19.67
C GLY A 284 5.00 0.92 18.47
N ARG A 285 4.00 1.60 17.90
CA ARG A 285 3.29 1.16 16.68
C ARG A 285 3.93 1.77 15.43
N ARG A 286 3.72 1.11 14.29
CA ARG A 286 4.09 1.64 12.97
C ARG A 286 3.02 2.61 12.51
N VAL A 287 3.40 3.83 12.18
CA VAL A 287 2.46 4.89 11.84
C VAL A 287 2.91 5.56 10.56
N ILE A 288 1.96 5.85 9.68
CA ILE A 288 2.19 6.61 8.47
C ILE A 288 2.07 8.09 8.85
N ARG A 289 3.15 8.85 8.65
CA ARG A 289 3.17 10.29 8.93
C ARG A 289 2.06 11.02 8.16
N GLY A 290 1.31 11.88 8.85
CA GLY A 290 0.17 12.60 8.31
C GLY A 290 -1.13 11.77 8.23
N ARG A 291 -1.12 10.51 8.66
CA ARG A 291 -2.29 9.61 8.71
C ARG A 291 -2.44 8.90 10.06
N GLU A 292 -2.00 9.56 11.13
CA GLU A 292 -1.98 9.04 12.50
C GLU A 292 -3.38 8.63 12.97
N ALA A 293 -4.41 9.43 12.68
CA ALA A 293 -5.79 9.14 13.06
C ALA A 293 -6.33 7.86 12.39
N GLU A 294 -6.07 7.69 11.09
CA GLU A 294 -6.44 6.45 10.37
C GLU A 294 -5.68 5.23 10.92
N CYS A 295 -4.41 5.40 11.32
CA CYS A 295 -3.63 4.36 11.98
C CYS A 295 -4.24 4.00 13.35
N ALA A 296 -4.66 5.00 14.14
CA ALA A 296 -5.32 4.78 15.43
C ALA A 296 -6.62 3.99 15.28
N GLU A 297 -7.50 4.39 14.35
CA GLU A 297 -8.73 3.65 14.07
C GLU A 297 -8.46 2.20 13.64
N LEU A 298 -7.42 1.98 12.82
CA LEU A 298 -7.02 0.64 12.42
C LEU A 298 -6.58 -0.21 13.62
N TYR A 299 -5.73 0.35 14.49
CA TYR A 299 -5.22 -0.37 15.65
C TYR A 299 -6.29 -0.64 16.70
N GLU A 300 -7.20 0.30 16.93
CA GLU A 300 -8.35 0.09 17.80
C GLU A 300 -9.24 -1.03 17.27
N ARG A 301 -9.58 -1.02 15.97
CA ARG A 301 -10.35 -2.12 15.34
C ARG A 301 -9.63 -3.47 15.48
N GLN A 302 -8.32 -3.52 15.26
CA GLN A 302 -7.55 -4.74 15.44
C GLN A 302 -7.51 -5.20 16.90
N GLN A 303 -7.44 -4.29 17.85
CA GLN A 303 -7.46 -4.61 19.28
C GLN A 303 -8.82 -5.19 19.68
N VAL A 304 -9.92 -4.52 19.33
CA VAL A 304 -11.28 -5.03 19.58
C VAL A 304 -11.47 -6.40 18.94
N GLN A 305 -11.00 -6.56 17.69
CA GLN A 305 -11.04 -7.85 17.00
C GLN A 305 -10.26 -8.94 17.76
N ARG A 306 -9.05 -8.65 18.27
CA ARG A 306 -8.28 -9.60 19.10
C ARG A 306 -8.99 -9.93 20.40
N GLU A 307 -9.53 -8.94 21.10
CA GLU A 307 -10.24 -9.15 22.36
C GLU A 307 -11.48 -10.03 22.16
N VAL A 308 -12.20 -9.82 21.06
CA VAL A 308 -13.32 -10.66 20.63
C VAL A 308 -12.86 -12.09 20.31
N ILE A 309 -11.74 -12.26 19.59
CA ILE A 309 -11.17 -13.58 19.26
C ILE A 309 -10.69 -14.30 20.53
N ASP A 310 -9.99 -13.62 21.43
CA ASP A 310 -9.50 -14.22 22.67
C ASP A 310 -10.67 -14.61 23.58
N TRP A 311 -11.70 -13.76 23.63
CA TRP A 311 -12.95 -14.09 24.30
C TRP A 311 -13.64 -15.29 23.65
N ALA A 312 -13.70 -15.34 22.32
CA ALA A 312 -14.27 -16.43 21.54
C ALA A 312 -13.59 -17.76 21.86
N HIS A 313 -12.25 -17.79 21.86
CA HIS A 313 -11.47 -18.97 22.21
C HIS A 313 -11.75 -19.45 23.65
N ARG A 314 -11.88 -18.52 24.61
CA ARG A 314 -12.23 -18.88 26.00
C ARG A 314 -13.63 -19.49 26.12
N GLN A 315 -14.61 -18.96 25.40
CA GLN A 315 -15.98 -19.48 25.43
C GLN A 315 -16.10 -20.81 24.69
N ALA A 316 -15.47 -20.96 23.52
CA ALA A 316 -15.47 -22.23 22.79
C ALA A 316 -14.89 -23.39 23.61
N ALA A 317 -13.90 -23.13 24.47
CA ALA A 317 -13.36 -24.12 25.40
C ALA A 317 -14.32 -24.49 26.55
N GLN A 318 -15.35 -23.69 26.82
CA GLN A 318 -16.30 -23.86 27.92
C GLN A 318 -17.68 -24.35 27.45
N LEU A 319 -18.00 -24.18 26.17
CA LEU A 319 -19.28 -24.54 25.59
C LEU A 319 -19.27 -26.00 25.12
N GLU A 320 -19.66 -26.91 26.02
CA GLU A 320 -20.16 -28.23 25.63
C GLU A 320 -21.60 -28.09 25.12
N GLY A 321 -21.78 -28.15 23.80
CA GLY A 321 -23.11 -28.24 23.17
C GLY A 321 -23.36 -27.25 22.03
N ASP A 322 -24.22 -27.65 21.11
CA ASP A 322 -24.75 -26.82 20.02
C ASP A 322 -25.75 -25.82 20.64
N ILE A 323 -25.46 -24.51 20.57
CA ILE A 323 -26.50 -23.52 20.82
C ILE A 323 -27.37 -23.53 19.55
N PRO A 324 -28.71 -23.61 19.65
CA PRO A 324 -29.56 -23.46 18.47
C PRO A 324 -29.40 -22.04 17.93
N GLY A 325 -28.38 -21.82 17.10
CA GLY A 325 -28.15 -20.55 16.41
C GLY A 325 -29.39 -20.23 15.59
N GLN A 326 -29.70 -18.94 15.44
CA GLN A 326 -30.89 -18.57 14.68
C GLN A 326 -30.79 -19.19 13.28
N PRO A 327 -31.81 -19.95 12.80
CA PRO A 327 -31.71 -20.68 11.53
C PRO A 327 -31.38 -19.79 10.32
N ALA A 328 -31.68 -18.49 10.41
CA ALA A 328 -31.27 -17.50 9.41
C ALA A 328 -29.75 -17.24 9.42
N VAL A 329 -29.16 -17.01 10.60
CA VAL A 329 -27.72 -16.78 10.74
C VAL A 329 -26.93 -18.03 10.39
N ARG A 330 -27.35 -19.21 10.85
CA ARG A 330 -26.69 -20.47 10.46
C ARG A 330 -26.64 -20.65 8.94
N ARG A 331 -27.73 -20.33 8.22
CA ARG A 331 -27.77 -20.37 6.76
C ARG A 331 -26.85 -19.35 6.09
N ARG A 332 -26.79 -18.11 6.60
CA ARG A 332 -25.89 -17.07 6.08
C ARG A 332 -24.42 -17.46 6.29
N VAL A 333 -24.07 -17.94 7.48
CA VAL A 333 -22.73 -18.43 7.82
C VAL A 333 -22.36 -19.62 6.95
N GLN A 334 -23.25 -20.59 6.80
CA GLN A 334 -23.02 -21.74 5.93
C GLN A 334 -22.77 -21.31 4.48
N ALA A 335 -23.63 -20.45 3.92
CA ALA A 335 -23.49 -19.96 2.56
C ALA A 335 -22.17 -19.20 2.36
N GLU A 336 -21.73 -18.40 3.35
CA GLU A 336 -20.47 -17.67 3.29
C GLU A 336 -19.23 -18.58 3.37
N ILE A 337 -19.27 -19.58 4.27
CA ILE A 337 -18.23 -20.61 4.36
C ILE A 337 -18.15 -21.38 3.04
N GLU A 338 -19.27 -21.89 2.53
CA GLU A 338 -19.28 -22.60 1.25
C GLU A 338 -18.76 -21.70 0.13
N ARG A 339 -19.21 -20.44 0.05
CA ARG A 339 -18.77 -19.49 -0.99
C ARG A 339 -17.26 -19.26 -0.98
N ILE A 340 -16.63 -19.01 0.18
CA ILE A 340 -15.18 -18.76 0.24
C ILE A 340 -14.38 -20.02 -0.15
N HIS A 341 -14.85 -21.22 0.20
CA HIS A 341 -14.15 -22.46 -0.12
C HIS A 341 -14.33 -22.87 -1.59
N HIS A 342 -15.48 -22.59 -2.21
CA HIS A 342 -15.64 -22.72 -3.66
C HIS A 342 -14.69 -21.77 -4.39
N PHE A 343 -14.55 -20.53 -3.91
CA PHE A 343 -13.54 -19.61 -4.44
C PHE A 343 -12.14 -20.23 -4.38
N PHE A 344 -11.72 -20.82 -3.26
CA PHE A 344 -10.39 -21.45 -3.16
C PHE A 344 -10.24 -22.66 -4.09
N GLU A 345 -11.28 -23.50 -4.21
CA GLU A 345 -11.28 -24.64 -5.15
C GLU A 345 -11.09 -24.15 -6.59
N ASP A 346 -11.95 -23.24 -7.06
CA ASP A 346 -11.92 -22.72 -8.43
C ASP A 346 -10.60 -21.98 -8.71
N TRP A 347 -10.16 -21.13 -7.77
CA TRP A 347 -8.93 -20.33 -7.89
C TRP A 347 -7.68 -21.19 -7.99
N PHE A 348 -7.53 -22.19 -7.11
CA PHE A 348 -6.36 -23.06 -7.14
C PHE A 348 -6.41 -24.06 -8.30
N ASN A 349 -7.59 -24.43 -8.78
CA ASN A 349 -7.74 -25.24 -9.98
C ASN A 349 -7.46 -24.45 -11.27
N GLY A 350 -7.61 -23.12 -11.23
CA GLY A 350 -7.43 -22.24 -12.38
C GLY A 350 -8.71 -22.05 -13.20
N ASP A 351 -9.87 -22.40 -12.62
CA ASP A 351 -11.18 -22.41 -13.26
C ASP A 351 -11.90 -21.05 -13.11
N VAL A 352 -11.16 -19.96 -13.32
CA VAL A 352 -11.64 -18.58 -13.11
C VAL A 352 -11.42 -17.73 -14.37
N GLU A 353 -12.50 -17.20 -14.93
CA GLU A 353 -12.45 -16.36 -16.14
C GLU A 353 -11.93 -14.94 -15.84
N ASP A 354 -12.53 -14.25 -14.86
CA ASP A 354 -12.19 -12.87 -14.46
C ASP A 354 -11.46 -12.88 -13.10
N GLN A 355 -10.14 -13.09 -13.17
CA GLN A 355 -9.30 -13.25 -11.98
C GLN A 355 -9.36 -12.06 -11.04
N ASP A 356 -9.32 -10.83 -11.57
CA ASP A 356 -9.29 -9.63 -10.73
C ASP A 356 -10.61 -9.43 -10.00
N ARG A 357 -11.74 -9.58 -10.68
CA ARG A 357 -13.06 -9.46 -10.04
C ARG A 357 -13.29 -10.56 -9.01
N VAL A 358 -12.96 -11.80 -9.34
CA VAL A 358 -13.19 -12.95 -8.46
C VAL A 358 -12.29 -12.88 -7.22
N PHE A 359 -11.03 -12.47 -7.39
CA PHE A 359 -10.12 -12.26 -6.27
C PHE A 359 -10.56 -11.09 -5.38
N ALA A 360 -11.02 -9.98 -5.96
CA ALA A 360 -11.50 -8.82 -5.20
C ALA A 360 -12.69 -9.18 -4.29
N ALA A 361 -13.54 -10.12 -4.70
CA ALA A 361 -14.64 -10.60 -3.86
C ALA A 361 -14.15 -11.39 -2.64
N ALA A 362 -13.09 -12.20 -2.77
CA ALA A 362 -12.48 -12.90 -1.65
C ALA A 362 -11.70 -11.95 -0.72
N ASP A 363 -10.94 -11.01 -1.30
CA ASP A 363 -10.28 -9.93 -0.57
C ASP A 363 -11.28 -9.15 0.31
N THR A 364 -12.44 -8.79 -0.24
CA THR A 364 -13.49 -8.04 0.46
C THR A 364 -14.18 -8.84 1.58
N ALA A 365 -14.10 -10.16 1.56
CA ALA A 365 -14.69 -11.03 2.59
C ALA A 365 -13.82 -11.09 3.86
N LEU A 366 -12.49 -11.00 3.70
CA LEU A 366 -11.54 -11.00 4.82
C LEU A 366 -11.40 -9.59 5.40
N ALA A 367 -11.77 -9.42 6.67
CA ALA A 367 -11.66 -8.12 7.35
C ALA A 367 -10.18 -7.66 7.44
N PRO A 368 -9.88 -6.35 7.51
CA PRO A 368 -8.50 -5.85 7.54
C PRO A 368 -7.59 -6.46 8.63
N GLY A 369 -8.15 -6.83 9.79
CA GLY A 369 -7.39 -7.50 10.87
C GLY A 369 -7.43 -9.02 10.81
N PHE A 370 -7.90 -9.62 9.71
CA PHE A 370 -8.04 -11.07 9.57
C PHE A 370 -6.72 -11.80 9.82
N ASN A 371 -6.82 -12.94 10.50
CA ASN A 371 -5.69 -13.85 10.70
C ASN A 371 -6.16 -15.30 10.63
N LEU A 372 -5.37 -16.13 9.96
CA LEU A 372 -5.55 -17.59 9.91
C LEU A 372 -4.45 -18.26 10.74
N VAL A 373 -4.82 -19.13 11.67
CA VAL A 373 -3.88 -20.05 12.33
C VAL A 373 -4.07 -21.42 11.70
N SER A 374 -3.05 -21.88 10.99
CA SER A 374 -3.07 -23.18 10.32
C SER A 374 -2.93 -24.36 11.30
N PRO A 375 -3.17 -25.60 10.86
CA PRO A 375 -3.04 -26.79 11.71
C PRO A 375 -1.64 -27.04 12.30
N SER A 376 -0.59 -26.41 11.74
CA SER A 376 0.77 -26.47 12.29
C SER A 376 1.02 -25.44 13.40
N GLY A 377 0.01 -24.62 13.73
CA GLY A 377 0.14 -23.49 14.65
C GLY A 377 0.75 -22.23 14.02
N GLN A 378 1.09 -22.25 12.72
CA GLN A 378 1.59 -21.08 12.03
C GLN A 378 0.47 -20.05 11.80
N SER A 379 0.76 -18.79 12.15
CA SER A 379 -0.12 -17.64 11.94
C SER A 379 0.11 -17.01 10.57
N PHE A 380 -0.97 -16.71 9.87
CA PHE A 380 -1.00 -16.08 8.55
C PHE A 380 -1.88 -14.83 8.61
N PRO A 381 -1.26 -13.64 8.75
CA PRO A 381 -1.97 -12.37 8.60
C PRO A 381 -2.62 -12.26 7.22
N ARG A 382 -3.73 -11.52 7.14
CA ARG A 382 -4.52 -11.29 5.92
C ARG A 382 -3.68 -11.02 4.67
N SER A 383 -2.73 -10.09 4.75
CA SER A 383 -1.90 -9.66 3.63
C SER A 383 -1.03 -10.79 3.07
N VAL A 384 -0.29 -11.44 3.96
CA VAL A 384 0.56 -12.60 3.63
C VAL A 384 -0.28 -13.70 3.00
N LEU A 385 -1.45 -13.99 3.60
CA LEU A 385 -2.37 -14.99 3.09
C LEU A 385 -2.87 -14.65 1.68
N LEU A 386 -3.36 -13.43 1.45
CA LEU A 386 -3.86 -13.01 0.14
C LEU A 386 -2.77 -13.02 -0.92
N SER A 387 -1.56 -12.55 -0.60
CA SER A 387 -0.41 -12.61 -1.51
C SER A 387 -0.10 -14.05 -1.93
N GLN A 388 -0.09 -14.99 -0.97
CA GLN A 388 0.14 -16.41 -1.23
C GLN A 388 -1.00 -17.04 -2.05
N ILE A 389 -2.26 -16.73 -1.75
CA ILE A 389 -3.42 -17.21 -2.54
C ILE A 389 -3.30 -16.71 -3.97
N ARG A 390 -3.01 -15.42 -4.16
CA ARG A 390 -2.90 -14.81 -5.50
C ARG A 390 -1.81 -15.49 -6.33
N ALA A 391 -0.65 -15.74 -5.73
CA ALA A 391 0.46 -16.44 -6.37
C ALA A 391 0.17 -17.92 -6.68
N ALA A 392 -0.77 -18.54 -5.97
CA ALA A 392 -1.10 -19.96 -6.11
C ALA A 392 -2.24 -20.26 -7.10
N HIS A 393 -2.70 -19.27 -7.88
CA HIS A 393 -3.71 -19.47 -8.93
C HIS A 393 -3.30 -20.57 -9.91
N GLY A 394 -4.21 -21.52 -10.17
CA GLY A 394 -3.96 -22.64 -11.10
C GLY A 394 -2.93 -23.67 -10.64
N SER A 395 -2.44 -23.59 -9.40
CA SER A 395 -1.41 -24.50 -8.86
C SER A 395 -1.86 -25.97 -8.75
N ARG A 396 -3.17 -26.24 -8.81
CA ARG A 396 -3.77 -27.58 -8.66
C ARG A 396 -4.37 -28.14 -9.94
N GLN A 397 -4.52 -27.34 -10.99
CA GLN A 397 -4.90 -27.80 -12.34
C GLN A 397 -6.14 -28.72 -12.36
N GLY A 398 -7.22 -28.31 -11.70
CA GLY A 398 -8.48 -29.09 -11.63
C GLY A 398 -8.45 -30.29 -10.67
N ALA A 399 -7.35 -30.54 -9.94
CA ALA A 399 -7.23 -31.71 -9.09
C ALA A 399 -7.76 -31.51 -7.67
N LEU A 400 -7.97 -30.27 -7.21
CA LEU A 400 -8.40 -29.98 -5.85
C LEU A 400 -9.93 -30.07 -5.72
N ARG A 401 -10.38 -30.74 -4.65
CA ARG A 401 -11.76 -30.76 -4.20
C ARG A 401 -11.82 -30.41 -2.72
N ILE A 402 -12.72 -29.51 -2.35
CA ILE A 402 -12.99 -29.08 -0.98
C ILE A 402 -14.48 -29.33 -0.68
N TRP A 403 -14.80 -29.83 0.51
CA TRP A 403 -16.17 -29.86 1.01
C TRP A 403 -16.22 -29.62 2.50
N ILE A 404 -17.36 -29.10 2.95
CA ILE A 404 -17.62 -28.68 4.32
C ILE A 404 -18.75 -29.53 4.89
N ASP A 405 -18.60 -29.96 6.14
CA ASP A 405 -19.68 -30.59 6.89
C ASP A 405 -19.62 -30.22 8.39
N ASP A 406 -20.61 -30.69 9.14
CA ASP A 406 -20.70 -30.53 10.61
C ASP A 406 -20.58 -29.07 11.10
N LEU A 407 -21.23 -28.14 10.38
CA LEU A 407 -21.30 -26.73 10.79
C LEU A 407 -22.16 -26.59 12.05
N ARG A 408 -21.54 -26.03 13.10
CA ARG A 408 -22.14 -25.72 14.39
C ARG A 408 -21.91 -24.27 14.77
N ILE A 409 -22.95 -23.61 15.28
CA ILE A 409 -22.82 -22.25 15.82
C ILE A 409 -22.53 -22.39 17.31
N HIS A 410 -21.38 -21.89 17.74
CA HIS A 410 -20.99 -21.89 19.15
C HIS A 410 -21.44 -20.61 19.85
N TYR A 411 -21.54 -19.49 19.13
CA TYR A 411 -21.95 -18.21 19.69
C TYR A 411 -22.53 -17.29 18.62
N GLN A 412 -23.53 -16.49 19.02
CA GLN A 412 -24.15 -15.48 18.17
C GLN A 412 -24.76 -14.37 19.04
N GLU A 413 -23.99 -13.32 19.36
CA GLU A 413 -24.51 -12.08 19.94
C GLU A 413 -23.62 -10.89 19.58
N HIS A 414 -24.12 -9.66 19.78
CA HIS A 414 -23.36 -8.41 19.61
C HIS A 414 -22.70 -8.25 18.24
N GLY A 415 -23.34 -8.76 17.18
CA GLY A 415 -22.80 -8.72 15.82
C GLY A 415 -21.58 -9.61 15.62
N ILE A 416 -21.35 -10.60 16.49
CA ILE A 416 -20.28 -11.59 16.36
C ILE A 416 -20.89 -12.98 16.25
N VAL A 417 -20.35 -13.78 15.33
CA VAL A 417 -20.71 -15.19 15.18
C VAL A 417 -19.46 -16.04 15.26
N ILE A 418 -19.50 -17.08 16.09
CA ILE A 418 -18.43 -18.09 16.21
C ILE A 418 -19.01 -19.41 15.78
N CYS A 419 -18.36 -20.09 14.83
CA CYS A 419 -18.78 -21.39 14.38
C CYS A 419 -17.61 -22.35 14.19
N GLY A 420 -17.89 -23.64 14.38
CA GLY A 420 -16.99 -24.74 14.06
C GLY A 420 -17.53 -25.49 12.85
N TYR A 421 -16.65 -25.93 11.96
CA TYR A 421 -16.98 -26.81 10.85
C TYR A 421 -15.81 -27.72 10.52
N ARG A 422 -16.09 -28.84 9.84
CA ARG A 422 -15.04 -29.70 9.28
C ARG A 422 -14.87 -29.38 7.82
N GLU A 423 -13.63 -29.13 7.44
CA GLU A 423 -13.22 -28.97 6.05
C GLU A 423 -12.45 -30.19 5.62
N TRP A 424 -12.79 -30.70 4.46
CA TRP A 424 -12.10 -31.83 3.85
C TRP A 424 -11.55 -31.42 2.50
N GLN A 425 -10.30 -31.82 2.25
CA GLN A 425 -9.63 -31.58 0.99
C GLN A 425 -9.15 -32.89 0.37
N ARG A 426 -9.29 -33.00 -0.94
CA ARG A 426 -8.72 -34.08 -1.74
C ARG A 426 -8.02 -33.51 -2.96
N THR A 427 -6.80 -33.97 -3.22
CA THR A 427 -6.06 -33.63 -4.44
C THR A 427 -5.92 -34.90 -5.30
N GLY A 428 -6.51 -34.90 -6.50
CA GLY A 428 -6.44 -36.04 -7.42
C GLY A 428 -7.00 -37.33 -6.82
N LYS A 429 -6.15 -38.37 -6.74
CA LYS A 429 -6.51 -39.71 -6.20
C LYS A 429 -6.09 -39.90 -4.74
N ASP A 430 -5.57 -38.87 -4.09
CA ASP A 430 -5.11 -38.97 -2.71
C ASP A 430 -6.27 -39.19 -1.74
N GLN A 431 -5.95 -39.70 -0.55
CA GLN A 431 -6.91 -39.77 0.55
C GLN A 431 -7.32 -38.35 0.96
N ALA A 432 -8.60 -38.20 1.30
CA ALA A 432 -9.12 -36.96 1.84
C ALA A 432 -8.41 -36.63 3.16
N ARG A 433 -7.97 -35.39 3.33
CA ARG A 433 -7.44 -34.87 4.60
C ARG A 433 -8.45 -33.90 5.18
N GLY A 434 -8.76 -34.10 6.45
CA GLY A 434 -9.72 -33.29 7.18
C GLY A 434 -9.03 -32.33 8.15
N ARG A 435 -9.63 -31.16 8.34
CA ARG A 435 -9.30 -30.23 9.43
C ARG A 435 -10.58 -29.75 10.12
N LEU A 436 -10.48 -29.51 11.42
CA LEU A 436 -11.50 -28.81 12.18
C LEU A 436 -11.15 -27.32 12.15
N SER A 437 -12.08 -26.51 11.66
CA SER A 437 -11.92 -25.07 11.54
C SER A 437 -12.88 -24.37 12.48
N THR A 438 -12.36 -23.46 13.31
CA THR A 438 -13.14 -22.49 14.07
C THR A 438 -13.02 -21.14 13.41
N ALA A 439 -14.14 -20.58 12.97
CA ALA A 439 -14.21 -19.27 12.33
C ALA A 439 -14.94 -18.26 13.20
N VAL A 440 -14.46 -17.02 13.17
CA VAL A 440 -15.07 -15.86 13.82
C VAL A 440 -15.48 -14.86 12.75
N PHE A 441 -16.72 -14.42 12.79
CA PHE A 441 -17.31 -13.46 11.88
C PHE A 441 -17.78 -12.21 12.63
N ALA A 442 -17.64 -11.05 11.98
CA ALA A 442 -18.51 -9.91 12.22
C ALA A 442 -19.77 -10.05 11.36
N ASP A 443 -20.93 -9.88 11.97
CA ASP A 443 -22.25 -9.88 11.34
C ASP A 443 -22.93 -8.53 11.58
N ASP A 444 -23.05 -7.72 10.52
CA ASP A 444 -23.76 -6.44 10.57
C ASP A 444 -25.25 -6.58 10.22
N GLY A 445 -25.74 -7.80 10.01
CA GLY A 445 -27.11 -8.13 9.60
C GLY A 445 -27.24 -8.43 8.11
N ASP A 446 -26.41 -7.81 7.27
CA ASP A 446 -26.45 -7.97 5.81
C ASP A 446 -25.23 -8.77 5.32
N LYS A 447 -24.04 -8.42 5.80
CA LYS A 447 -22.75 -8.99 5.41
C LYS A 447 -22.08 -9.70 6.58
N LEU A 448 -21.45 -10.84 6.25
CA LEU A 448 -20.49 -11.50 7.12
C LEU A 448 -19.07 -11.12 6.70
N SER A 449 -18.25 -10.69 7.65
CA SER A 449 -16.83 -10.42 7.43
C SER A 449 -15.98 -11.37 8.27
N TRP A 450 -15.06 -12.08 7.63
CA TRP A 450 -14.18 -13.03 8.33
C TRP A 450 -13.18 -12.26 9.19
N LEU A 451 -13.18 -12.54 10.49
CA LEU A 451 -12.26 -11.95 11.45
C LEU A 451 -11.11 -12.89 11.80
N HIS A 452 -11.37 -14.19 11.89
CA HIS A 452 -10.37 -15.17 12.29
C HIS A 452 -10.74 -16.56 11.82
N VAL A 453 -9.73 -17.37 11.53
CA VAL A 453 -9.88 -18.81 11.39
C VAL A 453 -8.75 -19.49 12.15
N HIS A 454 -9.08 -20.51 12.92
CA HIS A 454 -8.10 -21.40 13.54
C HIS A 454 -8.42 -22.84 13.15
N GLU A 455 -7.43 -23.50 12.58
CA GLU A 455 -7.54 -24.86 12.06
C GLU A 455 -6.71 -25.83 12.89
N THR A 456 -7.21 -27.05 13.03
CA THR A 456 -6.49 -28.19 13.62
C THR A 456 -6.70 -29.43 12.75
N TRP A 457 -5.68 -30.28 12.63
CA TRP A 457 -5.82 -31.52 11.85
C TRP A 457 -6.88 -32.41 12.50
N LEU A 458 -7.79 -32.97 11.69
CA LEU A 458 -8.62 -34.07 12.14
C LEU A 458 -7.73 -35.32 12.26
N PRO A 459 -7.99 -36.20 13.24
CA PRO A 459 -7.32 -37.49 13.32
C PRO A 459 -7.54 -38.30 12.03
N ASP A 460 -6.52 -39.06 11.63
CA ASP A 460 -6.57 -39.97 10.47
C ASP A 460 -7.65 -41.06 10.59
#